data_AF-A0A3N4Z6W0-F1
#
_entry.id   AF-A0A3N4Z6W0-F1
#
_cell.length_a   1.000
_cell.length_b   1.000
_cell.length_c   1.000
_cell.angle_alpha   90.00
_cell.angle_beta   90.00
_cell.angle_gamma   90.00
#
_symmetry.space_group_name_H-M   'P 1'
#
loop_
_entity.id
_entity.type
_entity.pdbx_description
1 polymer ?
#
loop_
_entity_poly.entity_id
_entity_poly.type
_entity_poly.pdbx_seq_one_letter_code
_entity_poly.pdbx_strand_id
1 'polypeptide(L)'
;MRPELMELSASQVNPGQTIEVRFPQETARGIAWVLEEQDGETWQARYYLTAVTDGYGAGSPSWWSVDDDEGRGWEDIGIEGPGPDTLTIPDTVQPGVYRLCTANSLQNICTTLDIE
;
A
#
# COMPACT_ATOMS: atom_id res chain seq x y z
N MET A 1 1.62 -1.77 15.45
CA MET A 1 2.20 -1.55 14.10
C MET A 1 3.68 -1.87 14.19
N ARG A 2 4.27 -2.48 13.15
CA ARG A 2 5.71 -2.77 13.07
C ARG A 2 6.37 -1.92 11.96
N PRO A 3 6.35 -0.58 12.07
CA PRO A 3 6.87 0.30 11.02
C PRO A 3 8.37 0.07 10.75
N GLU A 4 9.11 -0.48 11.72
CA GLU A 4 10.52 -0.82 11.57
C GLU A 4 10.81 -1.90 10.52
N LEU A 5 9.77 -2.58 10.02
CA LEU A 5 9.90 -3.58 8.96
C LEU A 5 9.71 -3.03 7.55
N MET A 6 9.26 -1.78 7.41
CA MET A 6 8.83 -1.21 6.14
C MET A 6 9.47 0.16 5.91
N GLU A 7 10.16 0.31 4.78
CA GLU A 7 10.77 1.56 4.36
C GLU A 7 10.09 2.07 3.08
N LEU A 8 9.64 3.32 3.10
CA LEU A 8 9.13 4.01 1.91
C LEU A 8 10.25 4.82 1.25
N SER A 9 10.22 4.89 -0.08
CA SER A 9 11.10 5.80 -0.83
C SER A 9 10.86 7.28 -0.50
N ALA A 10 9.66 7.63 -0.03
CA ALA A 10 9.29 8.96 0.41
C ALA A 10 8.18 8.89 1.47
N SER A 11 8.26 9.74 2.49
CA SER A 11 7.19 9.94 3.49
C SER A 11 6.17 11.01 3.08
N GLN A 12 6.51 11.83 2.09
CA GLN A 12 5.65 12.88 1.53
C GLN A 12 5.49 12.62 0.05
N VAL A 13 4.24 12.49 -0.41
CA VAL A 13 3.92 12.04 -1.76
C VAL A 13 2.77 12.86 -2.34
N ASN A 14 2.64 12.82 -3.67
CA ASN A 14 1.57 13.52 -4.39
C ASN A 14 0.55 12.50 -4.95
N PRO A 15 -0.71 12.89 -5.17
CA PRO A 15 -1.67 12.10 -5.92
C PRO A 15 -1.10 11.66 -7.27
N GLY A 16 -1.29 10.38 -7.63
CA GLY A 16 -0.75 9.79 -8.86
C GLY A 16 0.74 9.44 -8.82
N GLN A 17 1.45 9.75 -7.73
CA GLN A 17 2.87 9.43 -7.60
C GLN A 17 3.09 7.92 -7.41
N THR A 18 4.11 7.40 -8.08
CA THR A 18 4.63 6.05 -7.81
C THR A 18 5.66 6.07 -6.69
N ILE A 19 5.55 5.12 -5.76
CA ILE A 19 6.45 4.93 -4.63
C ILE A 19 7.01 3.51 -4.63
N GLU A 20 8.19 3.36 -4.02
CA GLU A 20 8.77 2.05 -3.72
C GLU A 20 8.68 1.76 -2.23
N VAL A 21 8.33 0.52 -1.89
CA VAL A 21 8.33 0.01 -0.52
C VAL A 21 9.32 -1.13 -0.40
N ARG A 22 10.16 -1.10 0.64
CA ARG A 22 11.19 -2.11 0.90
C ARG A 22 11.04 -2.73 2.28
N PHE A 23 11.51 -3.97 2.41
CA PHE A 23 11.47 -4.77 3.63
C PHE A 23 12.87 -5.29 3.97
N PRO A 24 13.71 -4.50 4.68
CA PRO A 24 15.13 -4.83 4.90
C PRO A 24 15.38 -6.17 5.60
N GLN A 25 14.41 -6.66 6.37
CA GLN A 25 14.50 -7.92 7.11
C GLN A 25 13.86 -9.11 6.38
N GLU A 26 13.56 -8.98 5.07
CA GLU A 26 12.87 -9.98 4.23
C GLU A 26 11.54 -10.45 4.84
N THR A 27 10.45 -9.81 4.44
CA THR A 27 9.14 -10.07 5.04
C THR A 27 8.16 -10.67 4.05
N ALA A 28 7.64 -11.87 4.37
CA ALA A 28 6.53 -12.47 3.64
C ALA A 28 5.27 -11.59 3.78
N ARG A 29 4.61 -11.31 2.65
CA ARG A 29 3.46 -10.40 2.55
C ARG A 29 2.62 -10.72 1.32
N GLY A 30 1.40 -10.19 1.29
CA GLY A 30 0.58 -10.20 0.08
C GLY A 30 0.97 -9.08 -0.89
N ILE A 31 0.55 -9.22 -2.15
CA ILE A 31 0.63 -8.14 -3.16
C ILE A 31 -0.39 -7.02 -2.93
N ALA A 32 -1.33 -7.22 -1.99
CA ALA A 32 -2.42 -6.33 -1.70
C ALA A 32 -2.06 -5.34 -0.60
N TRP A 33 -2.57 -4.13 -0.74
CA TRP A 33 -2.32 -3.01 0.16
C TRP A 33 -3.59 -2.22 0.38
N VAL A 34 -3.68 -1.57 1.53
CA VAL A 34 -4.75 -0.64 1.88
C VAL A 34 -4.15 0.69 2.27
N LEU A 35 -4.71 1.77 1.71
CA LEU A 35 -4.40 3.14 2.08
C LEU A 35 -5.54 3.66 2.94
N GLU A 36 -5.21 3.96 4.19
CA GLU A 36 -6.17 4.40 5.20
C GLU A 36 -5.92 5.86 5.55
N GLU A 37 -6.98 6.66 5.51
CA GLU A 37 -6.97 8.07 5.89
C GLU A 37 -7.11 8.20 7.40
N GLN A 38 -6.40 9.17 8.00
CA GLN A 38 -6.61 9.53 9.39
C GLN A 38 -7.89 10.35 9.56
N ASP A 39 -8.86 9.82 10.32
CA ASP A 39 -10.07 10.53 10.74
C ASP A 39 -10.11 10.62 12.27
N GLY A 40 -9.62 11.74 12.80
CA GLY A 40 -9.43 11.97 14.23
C GLY A 40 -8.44 10.96 14.84
N GLU A 41 -8.94 10.14 15.75
CA GLU A 41 -8.18 9.05 16.39
C GLU A 41 -8.31 7.71 15.65
N THR A 42 -9.10 7.67 14.58
CA THR A 42 -9.38 6.45 13.80
C THR A 42 -8.72 6.49 12.44
N TRP A 43 -8.61 5.30 11.83
CA TRP A 43 -8.08 5.13 10.48
C TRP A 43 -9.13 4.45 9.63
N GLN A 44 -9.45 5.04 8.49
CA GLN A 44 -10.52 4.58 7.61
C GLN A 44 -9.93 4.16 6.26
N ALA A 45 -10.20 2.93 5.83
CA ALA A 45 -9.80 2.47 4.50
C ALA A 45 -10.47 3.34 3.43
N ARG A 46 -9.67 3.86 2.50
CA ARG A 46 -10.15 4.67 1.36
C ARG A 46 -9.85 4.02 0.03
N TYR A 47 -8.69 3.37 -0.07
CA TYR A 47 -8.25 2.75 -1.31
C TYR A 47 -7.59 1.41 -1.06
N TYR A 48 -7.74 0.52 -2.03
CA TYR A 48 -6.92 -0.67 -2.13
C TYR A 48 -5.93 -0.54 -3.30
N LEU A 49 -4.70 -1.03 -3.11
CA LEU A 49 -3.59 -0.89 -4.05
C LEU A 49 -2.87 -2.22 -4.29
N THR A 50 -2.51 -2.51 -5.54
CA THR A 50 -1.79 -3.74 -5.92
C THR A 50 -0.34 -3.41 -6.23
N ALA A 51 0.58 -4.10 -5.57
CA ALA A 51 2.00 -3.96 -5.81
C ALA A 51 2.45 -4.67 -7.09
N VAL A 52 3.44 -4.06 -7.74
CA VAL A 52 4.27 -4.68 -8.77
C VAL A 52 5.68 -4.86 -8.21
N THR A 53 6.26 -6.03 -8.42
CA THR A 53 7.61 -6.37 -7.96
C THR A 53 8.42 -6.99 -9.11
N ASP A 54 9.74 -7.10 -8.94
CA ASP A 54 10.60 -7.75 -9.94
C ASP A 54 10.19 -9.22 -10.23
N GLY A 55 9.48 -9.87 -9.30
CA GLY A 55 9.00 -11.25 -9.42
C GLY A 55 7.50 -11.40 -9.72
N TYR A 56 6.71 -10.32 -9.66
CA TYR A 56 5.26 -10.37 -9.82
C TYR A 56 4.70 -9.09 -10.47
N GLY A 57 3.79 -9.26 -11.43
CA GLY A 57 3.04 -8.15 -12.03
C GLY A 57 3.81 -7.42 -13.12
N ALA A 58 3.98 -8.02 -14.30
CA ALA A 58 4.58 -7.37 -15.47
C ALA A 58 3.80 -6.16 -16.04
N GLY A 59 2.78 -5.67 -15.31
CA GLY A 59 1.95 -4.52 -15.64
C GLY A 59 2.24 -3.32 -14.75
N SER A 60 1.37 -2.30 -14.82
CA SER A 60 1.44 -1.14 -13.92
C SER A 60 0.75 -1.45 -12.59
N PRO A 61 1.22 -0.89 -11.46
CA PRO A 61 0.47 -0.89 -10.21
C PRO A 61 -0.95 -0.35 -10.45
N SER A 62 -1.91 -0.90 -9.73
CA SER A 62 -3.32 -0.51 -9.87
C SER A 62 -3.93 -0.23 -8.52
N TRP A 63 -5.02 0.55 -8.51
CA TRP A 63 -5.73 0.92 -7.30
C TRP A 63 -7.22 1.10 -7.58
N TRP A 64 -8.04 1.07 -6.53
CA TRP A 64 -9.46 1.41 -6.58
C TRP A 64 -9.95 1.94 -5.24
N SER A 65 -11.03 2.74 -5.28
CA SER A 65 -11.72 3.21 -4.08
C SER A 65 -12.41 2.04 -3.37
N VAL A 66 -12.48 2.09 -2.04
CA VAL A 66 -13.31 1.15 -1.24
C VAL A 66 -14.79 1.28 -1.57
N ASP A 67 -15.23 2.43 -2.10
CA ASP A 67 -16.63 2.67 -2.47
C ASP A 67 -16.97 2.04 -3.84
N ASP A 68 -15.97 1.66 -4.64
CA ASP A 68 -16.12 1.04 -5.96
C ASP A 68 -16.10 -0.51 -5.89
N ASP A 69 -16.33 -1.09 -4.70
CA ASP A 69 -16.14 -2.51 -4.33
C ASP A 69 -17.16 -3.50 -4.95
N GLU A 70 -17.91 -3.14 -5.99
CA GLU A 70 -18.78 -4.10 -6.67
C GLU A 70 -17.95 -5.17 -7.43
N GLY A 71 -17.54 -6.22 -6.71
CA GLY A 71 -16.99 -7.46 -7.24
C GLY A 71 -15.47 -7.50 -7.46
N ARG A 72 -14.70 -6.56 -6.89
CA ARG A 72 -13.23 -6.56 -7.02
C ARG A 72 -12.58 -7.46 -5.98
N GLY A 73 -12.53 -8.76 -6.27
CA GLY A 73 -11.76 -9.72 -5.50
C GLY A 73 -10.25 -9.57 -5.72
N TRP A 74 -9.48 -9.87 -4.69
CA TRP A 74 -8.02 -10.01 -4.78
C TRP A 74 -7.67 -11.47 -4.99
N GLU A 75 -6.71 -11.75 -5.87
CA GLU A 75 -6.01 -13.03 -5.79
C GLU A 75 -5.09 -12.99 -4.55
N ASP A 76 -5.25 -13.97 -3.67
CA ASP A 76 -4.38 -14.13 -2.50
C ASP A 76 -3.02 -14.65 -2.94
N ILE A 77 -2.13 -13.72 -3.27
CA ILE A 77 -0.78 -13.98 -3.75
C ILE A 77 0.22 -13.49 -2.72
N GLY A 78 0.92 -14.45 -2.12
CA GLY A 78 2.06 -14.21 -1.24
C GLY A 78 3.36 -14.02 -2.01
N ILE A 79 4.13 -13.02 -1.61
CA ILE A 79 5.49 -12.75 -2.06
C ILE A 79 6.42 -12.65 -0.86
N GLU A 80 7.71 -12.90 -1.09
CA GLU A 80 8.76 -12.83 -0.09
C GLU A 80 9.98 -12.12 -0.67
N GLY A 81 10.81 -11.57 0.21
CA GLY A 81 12.05 -10.88 -0.13
C GLY A 81 12.00 -9.38 0.19
N PRO A 82 13.05 -8.64 -0.16
CA PRO A 82 13.23 -7.27 0.30
C PRO A 82 12.44 -6.22 -0.50
N GLY A 83 11.77 -6.60 -1.60
CA GLY A 83 11.20 -5.66 -2.56
C GLY A 83 12.23 -5.17 -3.60
N PRO A 84 11.98 -4.05 -4.31
CA PRO A 84 10.93 -3.09 -4.03
C PRO A 84 9.55 -3.55 -4.47
N ASP A 85 8.55 -3.18 -3.68
CA ASP A 85 7.15 -3.19 -4.09
C ASP A 85 6.80 -1.81 -4.63
N THR A 86 6.42 -1.77 -5.90
CA THR A 86 6.04 -0.54 -6.58
C THR A 86 4.55 -0.35 -6.45
N LEU A 87 4.14 0.79 -5.89
CA LEU A 87 2.74 1.18 -5.69
C LEU A 87 2.49 2.54 -6.31
N THR A 88 1.28 2.78 -6.79
CA THR A 88 0.85 4.09 -7.29
C THR A 88 -0.19 4.67 -6.34
N ILE A 89 0.09 5.84 -5.78
CA ILE A 89 -0.85 6.61 -4.98
C ILE A 89 -2.04 7.01 -5.87
N PRO A 90 -3.29 6.78 -5.45
CA PRO A 90 -4.46 7.17 -6.24
C PRO A 90 -4.40 8.64 -6.65
N ASP A 91 -4.81 8.96 -7.88
CA ASP A 91 -4.80 10.34 -8.38
C ASP A 91 -6.01 11.16 -7.86
N THR A 92 -7.04 10.48 -7.37
CA THR A 92 -8.23 11.08 -6.74
C THR A 92 -8.12 11.24 -5.23
N VAL A 93 -7.00 10.85 -4.62
CA VAL A 93 -6.82 10.97 -3.17
C VAL A 93 -6.81 12.43 -2.73
N GLN A 94 -7.41 12.71 -1.58
CA GLN A 94 -7.39 14.06 -1.01
C GLN A 94 -6.11 14.24 -0.17
N PRO A 95 -5.57 15.46 -0.10
CA PRO A 95 -4.43 15.76 0.77
C PRO A 95 -4.74 15.45 2.24
N GLY A 96 -3.76 14.90 2.96
CA GLY A 96 -3.94 14.52 4.37
C GLY A 96 -2.89 13.53 4.87
N VAL A 97 -3.09 13.09 6.11
CA VAL A 97 -2.25 12.07 6.75
C VAL A 97 -2.84 10.69 6.49
N TYR A 98 -2.03 9.78 5.97
CA TYR A 98 -2.43 8.43 5.65
C TYR A 98 -1.50 7.42 6.31
N ARG A 99 -1.99 6.19 6.45
CA ARG A 99 -1.15 5.03 6.66
C ARG A 99 -1.33 4.05 5.51
N LEU A 100 -0.22 3.56 5.02
CA LEU A 100 -0.15 2.50 4.03
C LEU A 100 0.10 1.19 4.78
N CYS A 101 -0.80 0.24 4.61
CA CYS A 101 -0.72 -1.06 5.24
C CYS A 101 -0.71 -2.18 4.19
N THR A 102 0.06 -3.24 4.44
CA THR A 102 -0.15 -4.50 3.72
C THR A 102 -1.57 -5.00 4.00
N ALA A 103 -2.25 -5.59 3.02
CA ALA A 103 -3.54 -6.27 3.18
C ALA A 103 -3.33 -7.77 2.99
N ASN A 104 -3.06 -8.50 4.07
CA ASN A 104 -2.76 -9.93 4.00
C ASN A 104 -3.51 -10.71 5.08
N SER A 105 -3.44 -12.05 5.00
CA SER A 105 -3.99 -12.95 6.02
C SER A 105 -3.13 -13.05 7.29
N LEU A 106 -1.94 -12.44 7.27
CA LEU A 106 -1.03 -12.30 8.41
C LEU A 106 -1.30 -10.98 9.14
N GLN A 107 -0.40 -10.62 10.08
CA GLN A 107 -0.46 -9.33 10.74
C GLN A 107 -0.06 -8.22 9.75
N ASN A 108 -0.93 -7.24 9.56
CA ASN A 108 -0.64 -6.09 8.71
C ASN A 108 0.54 -5.27 9.24
N ILE A 109 1.46 -4.95 8.33
CA ILE A 109 2.56 -4.03 8.56
C ILE A 109 2.15 -2.70 7.96
N CYS A 110 2.31 -1.63 8.73
CA CYS A 110 1.84 -0.31 8.35
C CYS A 110 2.94 0.73 8.58
N THR A 111 2.95 1.75 7.73
CA THR A 111 3.77 2.95 7.86
C THR A 111 2.94 4.18 7.51
N THR A 112 3.31 5.34 8.04
CA THR A 112 2.61 6.61 7.82
C THR A 112 3.23 7.39 6.67
N LEU A 113 2.40 8.11 5.93
CA LEU A 113 2.81 9.04 4.88
C LEU A 113 1.86 10.25 4.83
N ASP A 114 2.39 11.37 4.36
CA ASP A 114 1.65 12.59 4.11
C ASP A 114 1.41 12.73 2.60
N ILE A 115 0.18 13.10 2.22
CA ILE A 115 -0.22 13.35 0.84
C ILE A 115 -0.55 14.83 0.67
N GLU A 116 0.04 15.50 -0.32
CA GLU A 116 -0.14 16.94 -0.62
C GLU A 116 -0.98 17.26 -1.86
#